data_AF-A0A4D4LQU0-F1
#
_entry.id   AF-A0A4D4LQU0-F1
#
_cell.length_a   1.000
_cell.length_b   1.000
_cell.length_c   1.000
_cell.angle_alpha   90.00
_cell.angle_beta   90.00
_cell.angle_gamma   90.00
#
_symmetry.space_group_name_H-M   'P 1'
#
loop_
_entity.id
_entity.type
_entity.pdbx_description
1 polymer ?
#
loop_
_entity_poly.entity_id
_entity_poly.type
_entity_poly.pdbx_seq_one_letter_code
_entity_poly.pdbx_strand_id
1 'polypeptide(L)' 'MPAADDLRRVRPQAPGRYRYTLTLSTEAGRPEEWLGGFGLPSGAEREELLDLIARVPRITVSAAPLILEFR' A
#
# COMPACT_ATOMS: atom_id res chain seq x y z
N MET A 1 -4.71 -19.07 5.65
CA MET A 1 -4.15 -17.72 5.86
C MET A 1 -4.46 -16.92 4.62
N PRO A 2 -5.20 -15.79 4.70
CA PRO A 2 -5.49 -15.01 3.50
C PRO A 2 -4.17 -14.39 2.97
N ALA A 3 -4.01 -14.42 1.65
CA ALA A 3 -2.85 -13.91 0.95
C ALA A 3 -2.72 -12.40 1.17
N ALA A 4 -1.48 -11.90 1.25
CA ALA A 4 -1.12 -10.53 1.61
C ALA A 4 -1.74 -9.41 0.73
N ASP A 5 -2.32 -9.75 -0.41
CA ASP A 5 -2.97 -8.81 -1.34
C ASP A 5 -4.35 -8.30 -0.87
N ASP A 6 -4.99 -8.97 0.09
CA ASP A 6 -6.37 -8.66 0.50
C ASP A 6 -6.46 -7.54 1.58
N LEU A 7 -5.32 -7.12 2.14
CA LEU A 7 -5.28 -6.10 3.20
C LEU A 7 -5.60 -4.67 2.72
N ARG A 8 -5.60 -4.42 1.40
CA ARG A 8 -5.90 -3.08 0.84
C ARG A 8 -7.38 -2.73 0.89
N ARG A 9 -8.28 -3.69 1.17
CA ARG A 9 -9.73 -3.47 1.24
C ARG A 9 -10.31 -4.04 2.53
N VAL A 10 -10.11 -3.34 3.64
CA VAL A 10 -10.87 -3.62 4.86
C VAL A 10 -12.34 -3.26 4.62
N ARG A 11 -13.20 -4.28 4.48
CA ARG A 11 -14.66 -4.14 4.53
C ARG A 11 -15.17 -4.78 5.82
N PRO A 12 -15.56 -4.00 6.83
CA PRO A 12 -16.23 -4.54 8.02
C PRO A 12 -17.44 -5.39 7.60
N GLN A 13 -17.49 -6.65 8.03
CA GLN A 13 -18.59 -7.57 7.71
C GLN A 13 -19.71 -7.54 8.77
N ALA A 14 -19.45 -6.89 9.90
CA ALA A 14 -20.41 -6.70 10.99
C ALA A 14 -20.15 -5.35 11.68
N PRO A 15 -21.15 -4.77 12.38
CA PRO A 15 -20.93 -3.60 13.24
C PRO A 15 -19.97 -3.92 14.38
N GLY A 16 -19.16 -2.94 14.79
CA GLY A 16 -18.24 -3.11 15.91
C GLY A 16 -17.01 -2.22 15.86
N ARG A 17 -16.10 -2.46 16.82
CA ARG A 17 -14.82 -1.76 16.94
C ARG A 17 -13.73 -2.52 16.21
N TYR A 18 -13.05 -1.86 15.28
CA TYR A 18 -11.96 -2.44 14.51
C TYR A 18 -10.63 -1.75 14.84
N ARG A 19 -9.57 -2.53 15.05
CA ARG A 19 -8.20 -2.06 15.26
C ARG A 19 -7.34 -2.56 14.12
N TYR A 20 -6.61 -1.66 13.46
CA TYR A 20 -5.68 -2.03 12.41
C TYR A 20 -4.43 -1.15 12.44
N THR A 21 -3.35 -1.69 11.90
CA THR A 21 -2.08 -1.00 11.70
C THR A 21 -1.94 -0.70 10.21
N LEU A 22 -1.56 0.53 9.88
CA LEU A 22 -1.20 0.90 8.51
C LEU A 22 0.31 0.86 8.36
N THR A 23 0.78 0.10 7.37
CA THR A 23 2.19 0.01 7.00
C THR A 23 2.34 0.46 5.55
N LEU A 24 3.12 1.50 5.33
CA LEU A 24 3.62 1.88 4.01
C LEU A 24 5.05 1.36 3.90
N SER A 25 5.35 0.56 2.88
CA SER A 25 6.68 0.00 2.69
C SER A 25 7.12 0.14 1.24
N THR A 26 8.32 0.70 1.04
CA THR A 26 9.00 0.76 -0.26
C THR A 26 10.07 -0.34 -0.39
N GLU A 27 10.05 -1.34 0.50
CA GLU A 27 10.97 -2.51 0.49
C GLU A 27 10.62 -3.55 -0.58
N ALA A 28 9.48 -3.38 -1.25
CA ALA A 28 9.01 -4.32 -2.26
C ALA A 28 10.04 -4.48 -3.40
N GLY A 29 10.17 -5.70 -3.93
CA GLY A 29 11.22 -6.04 -4.89
C GLY A 29 11.06 -5.32 -6.23
N ARG A 30 9.84 -4.84 -6.52
CA ARG A 30 9.50 -4.06 -7.71
C ARG A 30 8.76 -2.78 -7.30
N PRO A 31 9.12 -1.60 -7.85
CA PRO A 31 8.45 -0.33 -7.53
C PRO A 31 6.93 -0.36 -7.68
N GLU A 32 6.42 -1.10 -8.66
CA GLU A 32 4.99 -1.26 -8.93
C GLU A 32 4.19 -1.83 -7.76
N GLU A 33 4.83 -2.66 -6.94
CA GLU A 33 4.16 -3.34 -5.83
C GLU A 33 3.70 -2.34 -4.75
N TRP A 34 4.43 -1.24 -4.54
CA TRP A 34 4.07 -0.23 -3.56
C TRP A 34 3.48 1.06 -4.17
N LEU A 35 3.71 1.36 -5.45
CA LEU A 35 3.05 2.47 -6.16
C LEU A 35 1.57 2.21 -6.48
N GLY A 36 1.21 0.94 -6.65
CA GLY A 36 -0.10 0.57 -7.20
C GLY A 36 -0.17 0.80 -8.71
N GLY A 37 -1.39 0.84 -9.26
CA GLY A 37 -1.64 0.87 -10.71
C GLY A 37 -2.54 2.00 -11.21
N PHE A 38 -2.95 2.92 -10.34
CA PHE A 38 -3.89 3.99 -10.73
C PHE A 38 -3.12 5.24 -11.21
N GLY A 39 -3.48 5.77 -12.37
CA GLY A 39 -2.93 7.02 -12.91
C GLY A 39 -1.46 6.94 -13.34
N LEU A 40 -0.89 5.73 -13.48
CA LEU A 40 0.47 5.58 -13.99
C LEU A 40 0.52 5.84 -15.51
N PRO A 41 1.53 6.57 -16.00
CA PRO A 41 1.75 6.75 -17.43
C PRO A 41 2.10 5.42 -18.12
N SER A 42 2.05 5.41 -19.45
CA SER A 42 2.34 4.24 -20.29
C SER A 42 3.53 4.49 -21.21
N GLY A 43 4.11 3.44 -21.77
CA GLY A 43 5.27 3.54 -22.68
C GLY A 43 6.51 4.13 -22.00
N ALA A 44 7.25 4.97 -22.71
CA ALA A 44 8.53 5.53 -22.26
C ALA A 44 8.42 6.34 -20.96
N GLU A 45 7.33 7.09 -20.77
CA GLU A 45 7.10 7.85 -19.53
C GLU A 45 6.99 6.94 -18.30
N ARG A 46 6.50 5.70 -18.48
CA ARG A 46 6.44 4.71 -17.42
C ARG A 46 7.83 4.24 -17.02
N GLU A 47 8.70 4.02 -17.99
CA GLU A 47 10.08 3.57 -17.76
C GLU A 47 10.87 4.64 -17.00
N GLU A 48 10.77 5.91 -17.43
CA GLU A 48 11.39 7.04 -16.74
C GLU A 48 10.90 7.18 -15.30
N LEU A 49 9.59 7.02 -15.07
CA LEU A 49 9.01 7.05 -13.74
C LEU A 49 9.59 5.94 -12.84
N LEU A 50 9.69 4.71 -13.34
CA LEU A 50 10.23 3.58 -12.57
C LEU A 50 11.71 3.79 -12.24
N ASP A 51 12.49 4.35 -13.16
CA ASP A 51 13.90 4.68 -12.95
C ASP A 51 14.11 5.76 -11.89
N LEU A 52 13.21 6.75 -11.82
CA LEU A 52 13.23 7.75 -10.75
C LEU A 52 12.89 7.11 -9.40
N ILE A 53 11.91 6.20 -9.39
CA ILE A 53 11.43 5.58 -8.16
C ILE A 53 12.44 4.58 -7.60
N ALA A 54 13.21 3.91 -8.45
CA ALA A 54 14.31 3.04 -8.02
C ALA A 54 15.38 3.78 -7.18
N ARG A 55 15.44 5.11 -7.25
CA ARG A 55 16.36 5.95 -6.46
C ARG A 55 15.81 6.35 -5.10
N VAL A 56 14.52 6.12 -4.85
CA VAL A 56 13.89 6.43 -3.56
C VAL A 56 14.46 5.48 -2.50
N PRO A 57 14.96 5.99 -1.36
CA PRO A 57 15.40 5.14 -0.28
C PRO A 57 14.32 4.15 0.14
N ARG A 58 14.72 2.89 0.34
CA ARG A 58 13.82 1.87 0.87
C ARG A 58 13.54 2.19 2.34
N ILE A 59 12.27 2.39 2.63
CA ILE A 59 11.78 2.78 3.95
C ILE A 59 10.49 2.03 4.24
N THR A 60 10.31 1.72 5.50
CA THR A 60 9.03 1.24 6.02
C THR A 60 8.56 2.20 7.10
N VAL A 61 7.37 2.74 6.93
CA VAL A 61 6.70 3.61 7.88
C VAL A 61 5.44 2.90 8.39
N SER A 62 5.37 2.74 9.71
CA SER A 62 4.24 2.12 10.39
C SER A 62 3.58 3.15 11.30
N ALA A 63 2.26 3.31 11.17
CA ALA A 63 1.49 4.17 12.06
C ALA A 63 0.92 3.36 13.24
N ALA A 64 0.83 4.00 14.41
CA ALA A 64 0.15 3.43 15.57
C ALA A 64 -1.29 3.01 15.22
N PRO A 65 -1.83 1.99 15.89
CA PRO A 65 -3.10 1.40 15.47
C PRO A 65 -4.24 2.41 15.56
N LEU A 66 -4.97 2.55 14.45
CA LEU A 66 -6.19 3.35 14.40
C LEU A 66 -7.35 2.52 14.94
N ILE A 67 -8.28 3.17 15.64
CA ILE A 67 -9.49 2.56 16.17
C ILE A 67 -10.67 3.20 15.45
N LEU A 68 -11.44 2.38 14.72
CA LEU A 68 -12.66 2.82 14.05
C LEU A 68 -13.88 2.23 14.74
N GLU A 69 -14.91 3.05 14.89
CA GLU A 69 -16.25 2.64 15.28
C GLU A 69 -17.18 2.72 14.07
N PHE A 70 -17.75 1.59 13.68
CA PHE A 70 -18.77 1.54 12.64
C PHE A 70 -20.13 1.23 13.28
N ARG A 71 -21.12 2.07 12.95
CA ARG A 71 -22.53 1.93 13.36
C ARG A 71 -23.39 1.62 12.15
#